data_AF-A0A9Q9PCG0-F1
#
_entry.id   AF-A0A9Q9PCG0-F1
#
_cell.length_a   1.000
_cell.length_b   1.000
_cell.length_c   1.000
_cell.angle_alpha   90.00
_cell.angle_beta   90.00
_cell.angle_gamma   90.00
#
_symmetry.space_group_name_H-M   'P 1'
#
loop_
_entity.id
_entity.type
_entity.pdbx_description
1 polymer ?
#
loop_
_entity_poly.entity_id
_entity_poly.type
_entity_poly.pdbx_seq_one_letter_code
_entity_poly.pdbx_strand_id
1 'polypeptide(L)'
;MGSQRRQGSDSRCCTPDDVPYVWRDYVDPSNAKVIELQAWMDGLAPFARAIEEGEQLDLFEAAAHGQLEDSGDETTPITPIVTDPEIFELRRTALSKKLRFYHGEPAELPTQLVSVHRHIKDHNDTQQPEIEHAADRYNQGRPSMWVPK
;
A
#
# COMPACT_ATOMS: atom_id res chain seq x y z
N MET A 1 25.66 -10.88 11.11
CA MET A 1 24.35 -11.51 11.33
C MET A 1 23.55 -11.29 10.06
N GLY A 2 23.17 -12.36 9.34
CA GLY A 2 22.39 -12.21 8.12
C GLY A 2 21.01 -11.66 8.47
N SER A 3 20.67 -10.47 7.99
CA SER A 3 19.31 -9.95 8.13
C SER A 3 18.39 -10.92 7.41
N GLN A 4 17.55 -11.63 8.16
CA GLN A 4 16.51 -12.47 7.60
C GLN A 4 15.63 -11.57 6.72
N ARG A 5 15.51 -11.92 5.43
CA ARG A 5 14.65 -11.14 4.53
C ARG A 5 13.21 -11.26 5.04
N ARG A 6 12.57 -10.11 5.25
CA ARG A 6 11.15 -10.08 5.62
C ARG A 6 10.30 -10.75 4.55
N GLN A 7 9.17 -11.30 4.97
CA GLN A 7 8.12 -11.85 4.14
C GLN A 7 6.85 -11.00 4.28
N GLY A 8 5.86 -11.21 3.41
CA GLY A 8 4.57 -10.52 3.51
C GLY A 8 3.87 -10.87 4.83
N SER A 9 4.01 -12.11 5.26
CA SER A 9 3.51 -12.63 6.54
C SER A 9 4.06 -11.93 7.79
N ASP A 10 5.14 -11.16 7.67
CA ASP A 10 5.64 -10.32 8.78
C ASP A 10 4.84 -9.02 8.95
N SER A 11 3.93 -8.70 8.04
CA SER A 11 3.05 -7.52 8.12
C SER A 11 1.93 -7.72 9.14
N ARG A 12 1.57 -6.64 9.83
CA ARG A 12 0.36 -6.61 10.66
C ARG A 12 -0.92 -6.89 9.86
N CYS A 13 -0.92 -6.63 8.56
CA CYS A 13 -2.01 -6.96 7.66
C CYS A 13 -2.24 -8.47 7.46
N CYS A 14 -1.33 -9.31 7.97
CA CYS A 14 -1.45 -10.78 7.99
C CYS A 14 -1.67 -11.35 9.41
N THR A 15 -1.83 -10.49 10.43
CA THR A 15 -1.95 -10.91 11.83
C THR A 15 -3.21 -10.34 12.49
N PRO A 16 -4.11 -11.17 13.03
CA PRO A 16 -5.40 -10.73 13.55
C PRO A 16 -5.38 -10.20 14.99
N ASP A 17 -4.22 -10.05 15.63
CA ASP A 17 -4.14 -9.86 17.09
C ASP A 17 -4.58 -8.46 17.56
N ASP A 18 -4.27 -7.39 16.81
CA ASP A 18 -4.49 -5.99 17.21
C ASP A 18 -5.45 -5.22 16.27
N VAL A 19 -6.40 -5.94 15.68
CA VAL A 19 -7.29 -5.45 14.61
C VAL A 19 -8.65 -4.97 15.14
N PRO A 20 -9.39 -4.09 14.43
CA PRO A 20 -9.03 -3.46 13.16
C PRO A 20 -8.04 -2.30 13.33
N TYR A 21 -7.06 -2.22 12.44
CA TYR A 21 -6.20 -1.06 12.31
C TYR A 21 -6.94 0.09 11.63
N VAL A 22 -6.62 1.32 12.04
CA VAL A 22 -7.16 2.52 11.39
C VAL A 22 -6.21 3.00 10.29
N TRP A 23 -6.73 3.18 9.09
CA TRP A 23 -5.98 3.79 7.99
C TRP A 23 -5.79 5.28 8.20
N ARG A 24 -4.54 5.72 8.17
CA ARG A 24 -4.13 7.13 8.12
C ARG A 24 -3.63 7.43 6.72
N ASP A 25 -4.34 8.30 6.01
CA ASP A 25 -3.90 8.73 4.68
C ASP A 25 -2.86 9.83 4.78
N TYR A 26 -1.69 9.57 4.20
CA TYR A 26 -0.59 10.52 4.09
C TYR A 26 -0.02 10.55 2.67
N VAL A 27 -0.77 10.07 1.68
CA VAL A 27 -0.39 10.13 0.26
C VAL A 27 -0.22 11.59 -0.18
N ASP A 28 0.75 11.86 -1.05
CA ASP A 28 0.84 13.15 -1.75
C ASP A 28 -0.12 13.16 -2.95
N PRO A 29 -1.24 13.91 -2.90
CA PRO A 29 -2.20 13.94 -4.01
C PRO A 29 -1.67 14.68 -5.24
N SER A 30 -0.55 15.41 -5.11
CA SER A 30 0.08 16.13 -6.23
C SER A 30 1.11 15.29 -6.99
N ASN A 31 1.46 14.11 -6.48
CA ASN A 31 2.38 13.20 -7.16
C ASN A 31 1.77 12.74 -8.50
N ALA A 32 2.56 12.81 -9.57
CA ALA A 32 2.11 12.50 -10.93
C ALA A 32 1.52 11.08 -11.09
N LYS A 33 2.05 10.09 -10.36
CA LYS A 33 1.60 8.70 -10.42
C LYS A 33 0.32 8.45 -9.63
N VAL A 34 0.11 9.20 -8.55
CA VAL A 34 -1.16 9.24 -7.82
C VAL A 34 -2.23 9.88 -8.70
N ILE A 35 -1.91 10.99 -9.37
CA ILE A 35 -2.79 11.66 -10.32
C ILE A 35 -3.12 10.73 -11.51
N GLU A 36 -2.13 10.01 -12.05
CA GLU A 36 -2.32 9.05 -13.13
C GLU A 36 -3.32 7.96 -12.74
N LEU A 37 -3.16 7.36 -11.55
CA LEU A 37 -4.10 6.38 -11.01
C LEU A 37 -5.51 6.96 -10.88
N GLN A 38 -5.62 8.18 -10.33
CA GLN A 38 -6.90 8.84 -10.14
C GLN A 38 -7.58 9.15 -11.49
N ALA A 39 -6.83 9.66 -12.47
CA ALA A 39 -7.35 9.94 -13.80
C ALA A 39 -7.81 8.66 -14.52
N TRP A 40 -7.11 7.54 -14.33
CA TRP A 40 -7.56 6.25 -14.83
C TRP A 40 -8.88 5.81 -14.19
N MET A 41 -9.00 5.89 -12.86
CA MET A 41 -10.25 5.59 -12.14
C MET A 41 -11.42 6.48 -12.61
N ASP A 42 -11.16 7.78 -12.81
CA ASP A 42 -12.16 8.75 -13.27
C ASP A 42 -12.57 8.52 -14.74
N GLY A 43 -11.70 7.89 -15.54
CA GLY A 43 -11.98 7.52 -16.92
C GLY A 43 -12.80 6.22 -17.08
N LEU A 44 -13.05 5.48 -16.01
CA LEU A 44 -13.84 4.25 -16.05
C LEU A 44 -15.33 4.53 -16.24
N ALA A 45 -16.02 3.62 -16.92
CA ALA A 45 -17.48 3.64 -16.95
C ALA A 45 -18.05 3.51 -15.52
N PRO A 46 -19.19 4.16 -15.17
CA PRO A 46 -19.67 4.24 -13.79
C PRO A 46 -19.78 2.88 -13.06
N PHE A 47 -20.26 1.85 -13.77
CA PHE A 47 -20.37 0.51 -13.20
C PHE A 47 -19.01 -0.14 -12.94
N ALA A 48 -18.07 -0.01 -13.87
CA ALA A 48 -16.71 -0.51 -13.69
C ALA A 48 -16.03 0.23 -12.54
N ARG A 49 -16.16 1.56 -12.47
CA ARG A 49 -15.63 2.36 -11.37
C ARG A 49 -16.13 1.89 -10.00
N ALA A 50 -17.44 1.66 -9.86
CA ALA A 50 -18.03 1.22 -8.60
C ALA A 50 -17.49 -0.16 -8.15
N ILE A 51 -17.29 -1.09 -9.09
CA ILE A 51 -16.64 -2.38 -8.80
C ILE A 51 -15.20 -2.15 -8.33
N GLU A 52 -14.44 -1.33 -9.04
CA GLU A 52 -13.04 -1.06 -8.73
C GLU A 52 -12.84 -0.35 -7.38
N GLU A 53 -13.75 0.53 -7.00
CA GLU A 53 -13.78 1.17 -5.68
C GLU A 53 -14.14 0.17 -4.58
N GLY A 54 -15.12 -0.72 -4.83
CA GLY A 54 -15.52 -1.77 -3.90
C GLY A 54 -14.39 -2.77 -3.64
N GLU A 55 -13.73 -3.28 -4.68
CA GLU A 55 -12.63 -4.23 -4.51
C GLU A 55 -11.38 -3.60 -3.85
N GLN A 56 -11.16 -2.29 -4.06
CA GLN A 56 -10.14 -1.58 -3.29
C GLN A 56 -10.53 -1.46 -1.82
N LEU A 57 -11.79 -1.15 -1.52
CA LEU A 57 -12.27 -1.11 -0.14
C LEU A 57 -12.10 -2.47 0.55
N ASP A 58 -12.48 -3.57 -0.11
CA ASP A 58 -12.34 -4.93 0.42
C ASP A 58 -10.87 -5.28 0.72
N LEU A 59 -9.93 -4.90 -0.16
CA LEU A 59 -8.50 -5.11 0.07
C LEU A 59 -7.99 -4.33 1.29
N PHE A 60 -8.39 -3.08 1.43
CA PHE A 60 -7.99 -2.22 2.55
C PHE A 60 -8.64 -2.67 3.86
N GLU A 61 -9.87 -3.18 3.82
CA GLU A 61 -10.56 -3.78 4.96
C GLU A 61 -9.86 -5.07 5.40
N ALA A 62 -9.58 -5.99 4.47
CA ALA A 62 -8.85 -7.22 4.77
C ALA A 62 -7.46 -6.92 5.38
N ALA A 63 -6.76 -5.92 4.84
CA ALA A 63 -5.49 -5.44 5.38
C ALA A 63 -5.64 -4.88 6.81
N ALA A 64 -6.63 -4.02 7.05
CA ALA A 64 -6.92 -3.48 8.38
C ALA A 64 -7.30 -4.56 9.39
N HIS A 65 -7.91 -5.66 8.93
CA HIS A 65 -8.34 -6.77 9.75
C HIS A 65 -7.28 -7.87 9.94
N GLY A 66 -6.06 -7.70 9.42
CA GLY A 66 -5.02 -8.71 9.55
C GLY A 66 -5.34 -10.00 8.77
N GLN A 67 -6.17 -9.90 7.72
CA GLN A 67 -6.75 -11.02 6.98
C GLN A 67 -6.08 -11.28 5.63
N LEU A 68 -4.99 -10.58 5.31
CA LEU A 68 -4.23 -10.88 4.09
C LEU A 68 -3.43 -12.17 4.27
N GLU A 69 -3.34 -12.95 3.20
CA GLU A 69 -2.54 -14.16 3.17
C GLU A 69 -1.26 -13.93 2.35
N ASP A 70 -0.11 -14.37 2.88
CA ASP A 70 1.15 -14.40 2.14
C ASP A 70 1.31 -15.74 1.42
N SER A 71 0.90 -15.81 0.14
CA SER A 71 1.05 -17.01 -0.68
C SER A 71 2.50 -17.28 -1.13
N GLY A 72 3.43 -16.33 -0.94
CA GLY A 72 4.83 -16.44 -1.37
C GLY A 72 5.06 -16.37 -2.88
N ASP A 73 4.07 -15.96 -3.67
CA ASP A 73 4.13 -15.91 -5.13
C ASP A 73 3.69 -14.55 -5.73
N GLU A 74 3.56 -14.48 -7.05
CA GLU A 74 3.16 -13.24 -7.74
C GLU A 74 1.72 -12.81 -7.43
N THR A 75 0.89 -13.72 -6.91
CA THR A 75 -0.50 -13.45 -6.54
C THR A 75 -0.63 -12.94 -5.12
N THR A 76 0.46 -12.97 -4.33
CA THR A 76 0.41 -12.49 -2.95
C THR A 76 -0.06 -11.03 -2.88
N PRO A 77 -1.13 -10.71 -2.13
CA PRO A 77 -1.68 -9.37 -2.02
C PRO A 77 -0.78 -8.39 -1.26
N ILE A 78 0.25 -8.87 -0.56
CA ILE A 78 1.16 -8.06 0.24
C ILE A 78 2.64 -8.44 0.01
N THR A 79 3.52 -7.45 -0.03
CA THR A 79 4.97 -7.69 -0.20
C THR A 79 5.78 -6.70 0.62
N PRO A 80 6.81 -7.13 1.36
CA PRO A 80 7.67 -6.21 2.11
C PRO A 80 8.56 -5.41 1.16
N ILE A 81 8.83 -4.16 1.52
CA ILE A 81 9.84 -3.36 0.85
C ILE A 81 11.20 -3.64 1.47
N VAL A 82 12.14 -4.12 0.66
CA VAL A 82 13.45 -4.56 1.15
C VAL A 82 14.27 -3.41 1.74
N THR A 83 14.13 -2.21 1.19
CA THR A 83 14.89 -1.02 1.60
C THR A 83 14.37 -0.35 2.87
N ASP A 84 13.12 -0.60 3.25
CA ASP A 84 12.53 -0.03 4.46
C ASP A 84 11.68 -1.11 5.16
N PRO A 85 12.13 -1.63 6.32
CA PRO A 85 11.46 -2.75 6.96
C PRO A 85 10.03 -2.40 7.39
N GLU A 86 9.70 -1.14 7.68
CA GLU A 86 8.36 -0.79 8.15
C GLU A 86 7.35 -0.59 7.00
N ILE A 87 7.78 -0.69 5.74
CA ILE A 87 6.92 -0.44 4.58
C ILE A 87 6.58 -1.74 3.85
N PHE A 88 5.32 -1.83 3.46
CA PHE A 88 4.76 -2.91 2.67
C PHE A 88 4.01 -2.37 1.46
N GLU A 89 3.89 -3.21 0.44
CA GLU A 89 3.14 -2.97 -0.78
C GLU A 89 1.94 -3.91 -0.84
N LEU A 90 0.74 -3.34 -0.88
CA LEU A 90 -0.46 -4.05 -1.30
C LEU A 90 -0.54 -4.10 -2.83
N ARG A 91 -0.87 -5.27 -3.36
CA ARG A 91 -0.90 -5.56 -4.79
C ARG A 91 -2.31 -5.99 -5.20
N ARG A 92 -2.83 -5.37 -6.25
CA ARG A 92 -4.08 -5.77 -6.90
C ARG A 92 -3.94 -5.72 -8.41
N THR A 93 -4.66 -6.60 -9.12
CA THR A 93 -4.85 -6.47 -10.56
C THR A 93 -6.29 -6.08 -10.82
N ALA A 94 -6.48 -4.96 -11.49
CA ALA A 94 -7.74 -4.29 -11.75
C ALA A 94 -7.93 -4.19 -13.26
N LEU A 95 -8.85 -4.97 -13.83
CA LEU A 95 -8.94 -5.14 -15.28
C LEU A 95 -7.59 -5.55 -15.89
N SER A 96 -6.94 -4.65 -16.64
CA SER A 96 -5.61 -4.83 -17.22
C SER A 96 -4.49 -4.10 -16.46
N LYS A 97 -4.81 -3.41 -15.35
CA LYS A 97 -3.88 -2.58 -14.60
C LYS A 97 -3.39 -3.28 -13.35
N LYS A 98 -2.07 -3.26 -13.12
CA LYS A 98 -1.45 -3.72 -11.88
C LYS A 98 -1.38 -2.56 -10.89
N LEU A 99 -2.29 -2.50 -9.93
CA LEU A 99 -2.34 -1.45 -8.92
C LEU A 99 -1.41 -1.77 -7.76
N ARG A 100 -0.81 -0.72 -7.19
CA ARG A 100 0.12 -0.80 -6.06
C ARG A 100 -0.22 0.26 -5.05
N PHE A 101 -0.31 -0.13 -3.79
CA PHE A 101 -0.58 0.75 -2.66
C PHE A 101 0.48 0.50 -1.60
N TYR A 102 1.20 1.53 -1.20
CA TYR A 102 2.26 1.44 -0.21
C TYR A 102 1.77 1.93 1.13
N HIS A 103 2.06 1.17 2.17
CA HIS A 103 1.74 1.54 3.54
C HIS A 103 2.89 1.29 4.49
N GLY A 104 2.98 2.15 5.50
CA GLY A 104 3.91 2.01 6.61
C GLY A 104 3.23 1.43 7.84
N GLU A 105 4.01 0.71 8.63
CA GLU A 105 3.60 0.10 9.89
C GLU A 105 4.45 0.59 11.08
N PRO A 106 4.36 1.89 11.43
CA PRO A 106 5.22 2.48 12.46
C PRO A 106 4.91 1.93 13.85
N ALA A 107 5.97 1.55 14.58
CA ALA A 107 5.86 1.10 15.97
C ALA A 107 5.21 2.16 16.90
N GLU A 108 5.39 3.45 16.60
CA GLU A 108 4.78 4.56 17.35
C GLU A 108 3.26 4.71 17.13
N LEU A 109 2.68 4.05 16.13
CA LEU A 109 1.23 3.98 15.90
C LEU A 109 0.77 2.50 15.81
N PRO A 110 0.75 1.77 16.94
CA PRO A 110 0.50 0.32 16.95
C PRO A 110 -0.89 -0.07 16.44
N THR A 111 -1.86 0.84 16.46
CA THR A 111 -3.25 0.63 16.00
C THR A 111 -3.54 1.21 14.62
N GLN A 112 -2.52 1.66 13.87
CA GLN A 112 -2.73 2.36 12.60
C GLN A 112 -1.84 1.83 11.48
N LEU A 113 -2.38 1.85 10.26
CA LEU A 113 -1.67 1.66 9.00
C LEU A 113 -1.57 3.02 8.31
N VAL A 114 -0.39 3.39 7.81
CA VAL A 114 -0.18 4.69 7.17
C VAL A 114 -0.08 4.52 5.66
N SER A 115 -1.09 4.94 4.91
CA SER A 115 -1.04 4.97 3.44
C SER A 115 -0.11 6.10 2.99
N VAL A 116 0.92 5.78 2.20
CA VAL A 116 1.96 6.76 1.82
C VAL A 116 2.10 6.97 0.33
N HIS A 117 1.78 5.97 -0.50
CA HIS A 117 1.85 6.12 -1.96
C HIS A 117 0.95 5.13 -2.68
N ARG A 118 0.57 5.43 -3.92
CA ARG A 118 -0.20 4.54 -4.78
C ARG A 118 0.03 4.85 -6.26
N HIS A 119 0.08 3.81 -7.09
CA HIS A 119 0.24 3.98 -8.53
C HIS A 119 -0.24 2.76 -9.33
N ILE A 120 -0.32 2.94 -10.65
CA ILE A 120 -0.41 1.85 -11.62
C ILE A 120 1.01 1.43 -12.00
N LYS A 121 1.37 0.18 -11.76
CA LYS A 121 2.66 -0.38 -12.18
C LYS A 121 2.74 -0.41 -13.70
N ASP A 122 3.71 0.29 -14.25
CA ASP A 122 4.04 0.24 -15.66
C ASP A 122 4.70 -1.12 -16.00
N HIS A 123 4.47 -1.59 -17.22
CA HIS A 123 5.09 -2.80 -17.74
C HIS A 123 6.56 -2.59 -18.13
N ASN A 124 6.98 -1.36 -18.43
CA ASN A 124 8.30 -1.06 -18.98
C ASN A 124 9.23 -0.32 -18.01
N ASP A 125 8.70 0.32 -16.97
CA ASP A 125 9.51 1.07 -16.00
C ASP A 125 9.90 0.23 -14.80
N THR A 126 11.06 0.56 -14.23
CA THR A 126 11.48 0.02 -12.94
C THR A 126 10.55 0.55 -11.85
N GLN A 127 10.07 -0.33 -10.97
CA GLN A 127 9.24 0.03 -9.81
C GLN A 127 10.01 0.79 -8.72
N GLN A 128 11.34 0.83 -8.82
CA GLN A 128 12.25 1.37 -7.81
C GLN A 128 11.99 2.84 -7.43
N PRO A 129 11.74 3.78 -8.36
CA PRO A 129 11.45 5.18 -8.00
C PRO A 129 10.17 5.33 -7.17
N GLU A 130 9.17 4.47 -7.38
CA GLU A 130 7.92 4.49 -6.62
C GLU A 130 8.12 3.98 -5.19
N ILE A 131 8.99 2.98 -5.03
CA ILE A 131 9.41 2.47 -3.72
C ILE A 131 10.20 3.55 -2.95
N GLU A 132 11.12 4.22 -3.63
CA GLU A 132 11.90 5.33 -3.05
C GLU A 132 10.99 6.49 -2.63
N HIS A 133 10.03 6.87 -3.49
CA HIS A 133 9.05 7.90 -3.15
C HIS A 133 8.21 7.52 -1.92
N ALA A 134 7.74 6.26 -1.84
CA ALA A 134 6.99 5.78 -0.69
C ALA A 134 7.81 5.84 0.61
N ALA A 135 9.09 5.43 0.56
CA ALA A 135 10.00 5.49 1.69
C ALA A 135 10.32 6.93 2.12
N ASP A 136 10.59 7.82 1.17
CA ASP A 136 10.80 9.24 1.45
C ASP A 136 9.56 9.86 2.08
N ARG A 137 8.38 9.57 1.53
CA ARG A 137 7.10 10.09 2.04
C ARG A 137 6.81 9.59 3.45
N TYR A 138 7.06 8.32 3.71
CA TYR A 138 6.94 7.73 5.04
C TYR A 138 7.87 8.42 6.05
N ASN A 139 9.15 8.57 5.72
CA ASN A 139 10.13 9.22 6.60
C ASN A 139 9.85 10.71 6.84
N GLN A 140 9.40 11.44 5.80
CA GLN A 140 9.00 12.84 5.93
C GLN A 140 7.78 13.05 6.84
N GLY A 141 6.87 12.08 6.89
CA GLY A 141 5.67 12.14 7.73
C GLY A 141 5.93 11.85 9.20
N ARG A 142 6.98 11.09 9.52
CA ARG A 142 7.28 10.65 10.89
C ARG A 142 7.33 11.81 11.92
N PRO A 143 8.02 12.95 11.66
CA PRO A 143 8.07 14.06 12.62
C PRO A 143 6.70 14.71 12.92
N SER A 144 5.73 14.59 12.01
CA SER A 144 4.37 15.09 12.20
C SER A 144 3.37 14.00 12.57
N MET A 145 3.85 12.80 12.93
CA MET A 145 3.02 11.62 13.15
C MET A 145 2.10 11.33 11.94
N TRP A 146 2.54 11.61 10.72
CA TRP A 146 1.76 11.47 9.48
C TRP A 146 0.41 12.21 9.51
N VAL A 147 0.31 13.28 10.30
CA VAL A 147 -0.81 14.23 10.20
C VAL A 147 -0.57 15.10 8.96
N PRO A 148 -1.51 15.15 7.98
CA PRO A 148 -1.41 16.05 6.84
C PRO A 148 -1.28 17.51 7.29
N LYS A 149 -0.48 18.29 6.57
CA LYS A 149 -0.36 19.73 6.79
C LYS A 149 -1.48 20.50 6.10
#